data_AF-A0A7S9D2K0-F1
#
_entry.id   AF-A0A7S9D2K0-F1
#
_cell.length_a   1.000
_cell.length_b   1.000
_cell.length_c   1.000
_cell.angle_alpha   90.00
_cell.angle_beta   90.00
_cell.angle_gamma   90.00
#
_symmetry.space_group_name_H-M   'P 1'
#
loop_
_entity.id
_entity.type
_entity.pdbx_description
1 polymer ?
#
loop_
_entity_poly.entity_id
_entity_poly.type
_entity_poly.pdbx_seq_one_letter_code
_entity_poly.pdbx_strand_id
1 'polypeptide(L)'
;MRARKSPKKSPSLISSAGLIRLMTQAMMGAALGLAFTLTLILANPAIAELVNHGESGAVFVFVVSLVTTFAIGAALTGVVFILNEDKES
;
A
#
# COMPACT_ATOMS: atom_id res chain seq x y z
N MET A 1 43.80 -17.08 16.53
CA MET A 1 43.09 -16.59 15.33
C MET A 1 41.82 -15.86 15.77
N ARG A 2 41.67 -14.55 15.51
CA ARG A 2 40.49 -13.75 15.90
C ARG A 2 39.43 -13.85 14.81
N ALA A 3 38.28 -14.44 15.12
CA ALA A 3 37.10 -14.39 14.26
C ALA A 3 36.57 -12.95 14.18
N ARG A 4 36.65 -12.34 13.00
CA ARG A 4 35.97 -11.07 12.71
C ARG A 4 34.49 -11.37 12.56
N LYS A 5 33.69 -11.06 13.59
CA LYS A 5 32.23 -10.94 13.44
C LYS A 5 31.98 -9.82 12.44
N SER A 6 31.48 -10.16 11.25
CA SER A 6 30.92 -9.20 10.31
C SER A 6 29.82 -8.39 11.03
N PRO A 7 29.77 -7.06 10.86
CA PRO A 7 28.68 -6.29 11.42
C PRO A 7 27.37 -6.80 10.80
N LYS A 8 26.45 -7.28 11.64
CA LYS A 8 25.06 -7.49 11.23
C LYS A 8 24.58 -6.15 10.68
N LYS A 9 24.35 -6.09 9.36
CA LYS A 9 23.74 -4.95 8.67
C LYS A 9 22.46 -4.62 9.43
N SER A 10 22.46 -3.51 10.17
CA SER A 10 21.30 -3.05 10.91
C SER A 10 20.16 -2.82 9.92
N PRO A 11 18.91 -3.14 10.27
CA PRO A 11 17.77 -2.87 9.38
C PRO A 11 17.76 -1.36 9.11
N SER A 12 18.06 -0.96 7.88
CA SER A 12 18.03 0.43 7.42
C SER A 12 16.64 1.06 7.56
N LEU A 13 15.63 0.24 7.85
CA LEU A 13 14.24 0.62 8.17
C LEU A 13 14.08 1.36 9.51
N ILE A 14 15.10 1.37 10.40
CA ILE A 14 15.11 2.16 11.66
C ILE A 14 15.91 3.47 11.51
N SER A 15 16.37 3.79 10.29
CA SER A 15 16.93 5.11 10.00
C SER A 15 15.80 6.08 9.66
N SER A 16 15.90 7.34 10.11
CA SER A 16 14.96 8.41 9.78
C SER A 16 14.70 8.53 8.27
N ALA A 17 15.69 8.21 7.44
CA ALA A 17 15.55 8.17 5.98
C ALA A 17 14.67 7.00 5.47
N GLY A 18 14.72 5.84 6.14
CA GLY A 18 13.84 4.69 5.85
C GLY A 18 12.40 4.97 6.25
N LEU A 19 12.18 5.64 7.38
CA LEU A 19 10.85 6.07 7.83
C LEU A 19 10.24 7.12 6.89
N ILE A 20 11.03 8.10 6.43
CA ILE A 20 10.58 9.11 5.47
C ILE A 20 10.22 8.44 4.13
N ARG A 21 11.06 7.52 3.62
CA ARG A 21 10.73 6.75 2.41
C ARG A 21 9.45 5.94 2.57
N LEU A 22 9.28 5.24 3.70
CA LEU A 22 8.07 4.49 4.00
C LEU A 22 6.83 5.41 4.03
N MET A 23 6.94 6.57 4.68
CA MET A 23 5.86 7.57 4.70
C MET A 23 5.58 8.13 3.30
N THR A 24 6.58 8.43 2.48
CA THR A 24 6.39 8.89 1.11
C THR A 24 5.72 7.82 0.25
N GLN A 25 6.10 6.56 0.39
CA GLN A 25 5.52 5.45 -0.37
C GLN A 25 4.09 5.14 0.08
N ALA A 26 3.81 5.22 1.39
CA ALA A 26 2.46 5.11 1.93
C ALA A 26 1.56 6.29 1.48
N MET A 27 2.10 7.51 1.47
CA MET A 27 1.41 8.70 0.98
C MET A 27 1.11 8.60 -0.52
N MET A 28 2.04 8.07 -1.32
CA MET A 28 1.83 7.78 -2.73
C MET A 28 0.73 6.72 -2.93
N GLY A 29 0.74 5.66 -2.11
CA GLY A 29 -0.31 4.64 -2.12
C GLY A 29 -1.69 5.22 -1.78
N ALA A 30 -1.77 6.05 -0.74
CA ALA A 30 -3.02 6.73 -0.37
C ALA A 30 -3.52 7.66 -1.48
N ALA A 31 -2.62 8.43 -2.11
CA ALA A 31 -2.96 9.28 -3.24
C ALA A 31 -3.50 8.49 -4.44
N LEU A 32 -2.84 7.38 -4.79
CA LEU A 32 -3.29 6.50 -5.87
C LEU A 32 -4.63 5.80 -5.54
N GLY A 33 -4.82 5.37 -4.29
CA GLY A 33 -6.08 4.78 -3.84
C GLY A 33 -7.26 5.76 -3.88
N LEU A 34 -7.03 7.01 -3.46
CA LEU A 34 -8.04 8.08 -3.56
C LEU A 34 -8.33 8.46 -5.01
N ALA A 35 -7.30 8.63 -5.84
CA ALA A 35 -7.45 8.94 -7.25
C ALA A 35 -8.20 7.82 -7.99
N PHE A 36 -7.88 6.55 -7.70
CA PHE A 36 -8.58 5.40 -8.24
C PHE A 36 -10.06 5.40 -7.84
N THR A 37 -10.35 5.59 -6.56
CA THR A 37 -11.73 5.63 -6.05
C THR A 37 -12.53 6.76 -6.70
N LEU A 38 -11.95 7.96 -6.79
CA LEU A 38 -12.56 9.12 -7.45
C LEU A 38 -12.83 8.84 -8.94
N THR A 39 -11.86 8.25 -9.63
CA THR A 39 -11.98 7.88 -11.04
C THR A 39 -13.08 6.83 -11.23
N LEU A 40 -13.18 5.84 -10.34
CA LEU A 40 -14.18 4.79 -10.39
C LEU A 40 -15.61 5.35 -10.25
N ILE A 41 -15.79 6.32 -9.37
CA ILE A 41 -17.06 7.04 -9.18
C ILE A 41 -17.41 7.86 -10.42
N LEU A 42 -16.44 8.58 -11.01
CA LEU A 42 -16.67 9.42 -12.19
C LEU A 42 -16.88 8.61 -13.48
N ALA A 43 -16.21 7.47 -13.62
CA ALA A 43 -16.25 6.64 -14.83
C ALA A 43 -17.46 5.71 -14.86
N ASN A 44 -18.07 5.40 -13.70
CA ASN A 44 -19.18 4.46 -13.63
C ASN A 44 -20.40 5.06 -12.87
N PRO A 45 -21.49 5.39 -13.58
CA PRO A 45 -22.67 5.99 -12.97
C PRO A 45 -23.35 5.06 -11.94
N ALA A 46 -23.23 3.73 -12.09
CA ALA A 46 -23.78 2.78 -11.12
C ALA A 46 -23.06 2.86 -9.77
N ILE A 47 -21.76 3.17 -9.77
CA ILE A 47 -20.97 3.34 -8.55
C ILE A 47 -21.29 4.70 -7.91
N ALA A 48 -21.47 5.75 -8.71
CA ALA A 48 -21.93 7.04 -8.22
C ALA A 48 -23.34 6.96 -7.60
N GLU A 49 -24.23 6.18 -8.20
CA GLU A 49 -25.57 5.93 -7.66
C GLU A 49 -25.52 5.10 -6.37
N LEU A 50 -24.67 4.06 -6.33
CA LEU A 50 -24.44 3.27 -5.12
C LEU A 50 -23.94 4.13 -3.96
N VAL A 51 -23.01 5.07 -4.22
CA VAL A 51 -22.47 5.94 -3.17
C VAL A 51 -23.47 7.00 -2.70
N ASN A 52 -24.29 7.56 -3.60
CA ASN A 52 -25.22 8.64 -3.27
C ASN A 52 -26.58 8.15 -2.73
N HIS A 53 -27.07 7.02 -3.24
CA HIS A 53 -28.42 6.53 -2.96
C HIS A 53 -28.45 5.06 -2.52
N GLY A 54 -27.30 4.39 -2.51
CA GLY A 54 -27.22 2.99 -2.09
C GLY A 54 -27.53 2.81 -0.60
N GLU A 55 -28.06 1.64 -0.29
CA GLU A 55 -28.23 1.22 1.10
C GLU A 55 -26.86 1.18 1.80
N SER A 56 -26.80 1.64 3.05
CA SER A 56 -25.56 1.71 3.84
C SER A 56 -24.76 0.39 3.84
N GLY A 57 -25.46 -0.75 3.86
CA GLY A 57 -24.83 -2.07 3.76
C GLY A 57 -24.10 -2.30 2.44
N ALA A 58 -24.66 -1.87 1.30
CA ALA A 58 -24.05 -2.05 -0.01
C ALA A 58 -22.83 -1.14 -0.20
N VAL A 59 -22.91 0.10 0.29
CA VAL A 59 -21.77 1.03 0.34
C VAL A 59 -20.66 0.47 1.21
N PHE A 60 -20.99 -0.08 2.38
CA PHE A 60 -20.02 -0.68 3.29
C PHE A 60 -19.29 -1.87 2.64
N VAL A 61 -20.03 -2.81 2.04
CA VAL A 61 -19.43 -3.95 1.34
C VAL A 61 -18.53 -3.49 0.19
N PHE A 62 -18.97 -2.49 -0.57
CA PHE A 62 -18.17 -1.88 -1.64
C PHE A 62 -16.85 -1.31 -1.10
N VAL A 63 -16.90 -0.46 -0.07
CA VAL A 63 -15.70 0.13 0.54
C VAL A 63 -14.76 -0.93 1.10
N VAL A 64 -15.29 -1.92 1.83
CA VAL A 64 -14.49 -3.02 2.39
C VAL A 64 -13.81 -3.80 1.26
N SER A 65 -14.54 -4.18 0.22
CA SER A 65 -13.97 -4.92 -0.91
C SER A 65 -12.86 -4.14 -1.63
N LEU A 66 -13.04 -2.82 -1.78
CA LEU A 66 -12.09 -1.93 -2.44
C LEU A 66 -10.81 -1.78 -1.61
N VAL A 67 -10.95 -1.57 -0.29
CA VAL A 67 -9.83 -1.47 0.66
C VAL A 67 -9.08 -2.80 0.74
N THR A 68 -9.77 -3.94 0.84
CA THR A 68 -9.14 -5.25 0.89
C THR A 68 -8.32 -5.51 -0.38
N THR A 69 -8.87 -5.23 -1.55
CA THR A 69 -8.16 -5.44 -2.83
C THR A 69 -6.93 -4.54 -2.93
N PHE A 70 -7.07 -3.26 -2.56
CA PHE A 70 -5.95 -2.32 -2.53
C PHE A 70 -4.86 -2.78 -1.54
N ALA A 71 -5.23 -3.23 -0.34
CA ALA A 71 -4.31 -3.72 0.67
C ALA A 71 -3.55 -4.96 0.20
N ILE A 72 -4.22 -5.89 -0.49
CA ILE A 72 -3.57 -7.06 -1.12
C ILE A 72 -2.54 -6.60 -2.15
N GLY A 73 -2.91 -5.69 -3.06
CA GLY A 73 -1.99 -5.16 -4.07
C GLY A 73 -0.78 -4.44 -3.47
N ALA A 74 -1.01 -3.63 -2.42
CA ALA A 74 0.04 -2.94 -1.70
C ALA A 74 0.97 -3.92 -0.95
N ALA A 75 0.42 -4.93 -0.30
CA ALA A 75 1.18 -5.96 0.40
C ALA A 75 2.04 -6.78 -0.58
N LEU A 76 1.48 -7.20 -1.72
CA LEU A 76 2.22 -7.92 -2.76
C LEU A 76 3.36 -7.06 -3.32
N THR A 77 3.11 -5.77 -3.58
CA THR A 77 4.14 -4.83 -4.01
C THR A 77 5.25 -4.69 -2.96
N GLY A 78 4.88 -4.60 -1.68
CA GLY A 78 5.83 -4.54 -0.57
C GLY A 78 6.68 -5.82 -0.46
N VAL A 79 6.06 -7.00 -0.58
CA VAL A 79 6.77 -8.29 -0.58
C VAL A 79 7.74 -8.39 -1.75
N VAL A 80 7.33 -8.00 -2.96
CA VAL A 80 8.22 -7.98 -4.14
C VAL A 80 9.40 -7.05 -3.92
N PHE A 81 9.17 -5.87 -3.33
CA PHE A 81 10.24 -4.92 -3.04
C PHE A 81 11.27 -5.52 -2.07
N ILE A 82 10.82 -6.13 -0.97
CA ILE A 82 11.68 -6.79 0.02
C ILE A 82 12.48 -7.94 -0.63
N LEU A 83 11.83 -8.82 -1.37
CA LEU A 83 12.48 -9.96 -2.04
C LEU A 83 13.52 -9.52 -3.08
N ASN A 84 13.31 -8.38 -3.73
CA ASN A 84 14.25 -7.86 -4.72
C ASN A 84 15.45 -7.15 -4.06
N GLU A 85 15.24 -6.47 -2.93
CA GLU A 85 16.31 -5.89 -2.11
C GLU A 85 17.23 -6.95 -1.50
N ASP A 86 16.68 -8.11 -1.13
CA ASP A 86 17.45 -9.26 -0.60
C ASP A 86 18.31 -9.97 -1.67
N LYS A 87 18.02 -9.75 -2.96
CA LYS A 87 18.74 -10.37 -4.10
C LYS A 87 19.91 -9.53 -4.61
N GLU A 88 20.04 -8.26 -4.21
CA GLU A 88 21.20 -7.40 -4.51
C GLU A 88 22.28 -7.49 -3.41
N SER A 89 22.67 -8.72 -3.02
CA SER A 89 23.83 -8.97 -2.16
C SER A 89 24.70 -10.10 -2.69
#